data_AF-A0A3M1R8Y0-F1
#
_entry.id   AF-A0A3M1R8Y0-F1
#
_cell.length_a   1.000
_cell.length_b   1.000
_cell.length_c   1.000
_cell.angle_alpha   90.00
_cell.angle_beta   90.00
_cell.angle_gamma   90.00
#
_symmetry.space_group_name_H-M   'P 1'
#
loop_
_entity.id
_entity.type
_entity.pdbx_description
1 polymer ?
#
loop_
_entity_poly.entity_id
_entity_poly.type
_entity_poly.pdbx_seq_one_letter_code
_entity_poly.pdbx_strand_id
1 'polypeptide(L)'
;MGRRPPLRLPRRRAAPPPGGARGAVAHGAAAREGERRGPGRGAGEGGGGPHPERLRGPPRRPRPHRPLRAAPGAGAPVARDPAEVVQALRAEARTLGIARLGVAAAVPRHRDHLERWLRLGRHGTMGYMAREPAVRADPRRLLPGARAVLCCAVHHDPAPERPAGPERVAIARYARGPDYHRVVHRLLRRLAATLDRLAPGHRHRVCVDTAPLLERAHAAAAGIGWIGKSTCLVHPRAGSYFLLGELLTTCPLPPDPPMADHCGTCTRCLDACPTGALVAPYELDARRCISYWTIEHRGPLPPEARLAGWAFGCDLCQEACPFNRFAPPGHPVLAPRPELVAPRLAELAAATAASFKGRFKGTPVVRAGKRQMLRNLAACAAEGGRNRG
;
A
#
# COMPACT_ATOMS: atom_id res chain seq x y z
N MET A 1 -13.62 49.45 26.93
CA MET A 1 -14.23 48.49 27.88
C MET A 1 -15.57 48.04 27.33
N GLY A 2 -15.79 46.73 27.19
CA GLY A 2 -17.04 46.16 26.67
C GLY A 2 -16.89 44.65 26.49
N ARG A 3 -17.07 43.89 27.58
CA ARG A 3 -16.95 42.42 27.59
C ARG A 3 -18.16 41.80 26.88
N ARG A 4 -17.94 41.00 25.83
CA ARG A 4 -18.96 40.13 25.24
C ARG A 4 -19.23 38.93 26.17
N PRO A 5 -20.49 38.49 26.34
CA PRO A 5 -20.82 37.33 27.16
C PRO A 5 -20.48 36.00 26.45
N PRO A 6 -20.24 34.90 27.19
CA PRO A 6 -19.90 33.62 26.58
C PRO A 6 -21.13 32.91 25.99
N LEU A 7 -20.95 32.33 24.80
CA LEU A 7 -21.92 31.48 24.12
C LEU A 7 -22.18 30.19 24.91
N ARG A 8 -23.45 29.91 25.24
CA ARG A 8 -23.90 28.64 25.84
C ARG A 8 -23.96 27.55 24.76
N LEU A 9 -23.27 26.43 24.99
CA LEU A 9 -23.40 25.21 24.19
C LEU A 9 -24.67 24.42 24.56
N PRO A 10 -25.36 23.77 23.60
CA PRO A 10 -26.53 22.94 23.89
C PRO A 10 -26.14 21.60 24.55
N ARG A 11 -26.92 21.20 25.55
CA ARG A 11 -26.79 19.93 26.28
C ARG A 11 -27.06 18.73 25.36
N ARG A 12 -26.13 17.77 25.31
CA ARG A 12 -26.32 16.47 24.65
C ARG A 12 -27.33 15.63 25.43
N ARG A 13 -28.35 15.08 24.75
CA ARG A 13 -29.24 14.03 25.28
C ARG A 13 -28.48 12.70 25.32
N ALA A 14 -28.57 12.00 26.44
CA ALA A 14 -28.00 10.66 26.64
C ALA A 14 -28.82 9.61 25.87
N ALA A 15 -28.14 8.62 25.29
CA ALA A 15 -28.77 7.46 24.66
C ALA A 15 -29.07 6.36 25.72
N PRO A 16 -30.18 5.61 25.58
CA PRO A 16 -30.52 4.53 26.50
C PRO A 16 -29.69 3.25 26.25
N PRO A 17 -29.51 2.38 27.26
CA PRO A 17 -28.75 1.14 27.14
C PRO A 17 -29.52 0.06 26.36
N PRO A 18 -28.83 -0.89 25.69
CA PRO A 18 -29.48 -1.97 24.98
C PRO A 18 -29.98 -3.05 25.96
N GLY A 19 -31.27 -3.40 25.80
CA GLY A 19 -31.94 -4.47 26.54
C GLY A 19 -31.45 -5.87 26.13
N GLY A 20 -31.36 -6.74 27.12
CA GLY A 20 -31.05 -8.16 26.94
C GLY A 20 -32.25 -8.94 26.40
N ALA A 21 -31.95 -9.87 25.49
CA ALA A 21 -32.89 -10.90 25.07
C ALA A 21 -32.30 -12.27 25.44
N ARG A 22 -33.07 -12.99 26.27
CA ARG A 22 -32.88 -14.39 26.65
C ARG A 22 -33.16 -15.29 25.45
N GLY A 23 -32.38 -16.35 25.29
CA GLY A 23 -32.63 -17.44 24.35
C GLY A 23 -32.33 -18.77 25.02
N ALA A 24 -33.32 -19.66 24.98
CA ALA A 24 -33.42 -20.88 25.77
C ALA A 24 -32.65 -22.09 25.17
N VAL A 25 -32.62 -23.12 26.00
CA VAL A 25 -32.01 -24.45 25.91
C VAL A 25 -32.71 -25.35 24.88
N ALA A 26 -31.97 -26.29 24.24
CA ALA A 26 -32.27 -27.73 24.20
C ALA A 26 -31.47 -28.51 23.13
N HIS A 27 -30.80 -29.58 23.58
CA HIS A 27 -30.59 -30.95 23.01
C HIS A 27 -30.31 -31.14 21.50
N GLY A 28 -29.38 -31.98 21.03
CA GLY A 28 -28.58 -33.03 21.66
C GLY A 28 -27.88 -33.90 20.60
N ALA A 29 -27.43 -35.07 21.06
CA ALA A 29 -26.92 -36.25 20.33
C ALA A 29 -25.40 -36.34 20.06
N ALA A 30 -24.88 -37.43 20.62
CA ALA A 30 -23.51 -37.91 20.63
C ALA A 30 -23.36 -39.16 19.74
N ALA A 31 -22.14 -39.44 19.27
CA ALA A 31 -21.62 -40.78 18.92
C ALA A 31 -20.08 -40.63 18.79
N ARG A 32 -19.27 -41.06 19.77
CA ARG A 32 -18.70 -42.41 20.03
C ARG A 32 -17.77 -42.96 18.93
N GLU A 33 -16.46 -42.99 19.27
CA GLU A 33 -15.47 -44.10 19.26
C GLU A 33 -15.68 -45.29 18.30
N GLY A 34 -14.67 -45.95 17.72
CA GLY A 34 -13.23 -45.92 17.95
C GLY A 34 -12.43 -46.88 17.04
N GLU A 35 -11.11 -46.66 17.06
CA GLU A 35 -9.96 -47.60 17.03
C GLU A 35 -10.11 -49.03 16.47
N ARG A 36 -9.22 -49.42 15.53
CA ARG A 36 -8.49 -50.72 15.51
C ARG A 36 -7.13 -50.61 14.78
N ARG A 37 -6.09 -51.20 15.39
CA ARG A 37 -4.70 -51.43 14.91
C ARG A 37 -4.61 -52.74 14.10
N GLY A 38 -3.93 -52.80 12.94
CA GLY A 38 -2.59 -53.38 12.69
C GLY A 38 -2.63 -54.86 12.22
N PRO A 39 -1.54 -55.55 11.78
CA PRO A 39 -0.25 -55.14 11.19
C PRO A 39 0.26 -56.05 10.00
N GLY A 40 1.44 -55.77 9.41
CA GLY A 40 2.27 -56.71 8.62
C GLY A 40 2.98 -56.09 7.40
N ARG A 41 4.30 -55.78 7.37
CA ARG A 41 5.57 -56.56 7.31
C ARG A 41 6.19 -56.63 5.89
N GLY A 42 7.53 -56.44 5.81
CA GLY A 42 8.45 -56.77 4.69
C GLY A 42 8.97 -55.55 3.89
N ALA A 43 10.15 -54.96 4.13
CA ALA A 43 11.55 -55.41 3.93
C ALA A 43 12.01 -55.45 2.46
N GLY A 44 13.10 -54.75 2.11
CA GLY A 44 13.84 -54.93 0.86
C GLY A 44 14.67 -53.70 0.40
N GLU A 45 15.99 -53.78 0.56
CA GLU A 45 17.02 -52.85 0.06
C GLU A 45 17.38 -53.11 -1.43
N GLY A 46 18.13 -52.17 -2.04
CA GLY A 46 18.81 -52.31 -3.35
C GLY A 46 18.14 -51.48 -4.45
N GLY A 47 18.79 -50.58 -5.20
CA GLY A 47 20.16 -50.61 -5.71
C GLY A 47 20.09 -50.69 -7.25
N GLY A 48 20.61 -49.69 -7.95
CA GLY A 48 20.86 -49.76 -9.39
C GLY A 48 19.78 -49.17 -10.30
N GLY A 49 20.02 -47.96 -10.81
CA GLY A 49 19.27 -47.43 -11.96
C GLY A 49 19.77 -48.04 -13.28
N PRO A 50 18.90 -48.14 -14.30
CA PRO A 50 19.35 -48.24 -15.68
C PRO A 50 18.95 -47.00 -16.47
N HIS A 51 19.93 -46.42 -17.14
CA HIS A 51 19.71 -45.62 -18.35
C HIS A 51 19.18 -46.56 -19.44
N PRO A 52 18.28 -46.09 -20.31
CA PRO A 52 18.62 -46.20 -21.72
C PRO A 52 18.24 -44.94 -22.50
N GLU A 53 19.22 -44.43 -23.26
CA GLU A 53 18.96 -43.61 -24.42
C GLU A 53 18.25 -44.43 -25.52
N ARG A 54 17.47 -43.69 -26.31
CA ARG A 54 17.12 -43.87 -27.74
C ARG A 54 15.61 -43.99 -27.93
N LEU A 55 15.03 -42.88 -28.40
CA LEU A 55 13.94 -42.80 -29.39
C LEU A 55 13.68 -41.30 -29.64
N ARG A 56 14.54 -40.65 -30.45
CA ARG A 56 14.23 -39.33 -31.05
C ARG A 56 13.85 -39.56 -32.51
N GLY A 57 12.55 -39.51 -32.81
CA GLY A 57 12.05 -39.28 -34.17
C GLY A 57 12.21 -37.80 -34.57
N PRO A 58 12.26 -37.48 -35.87
CA PRO A 58 12.47 -36.10 -36.33
C PRO A 58 11.25 -35.20 -36.01
N PRO A 59 11.46 -33.89 -35.77
CA PRO A 59 10.37 -32.98 -35.44
C PRO A 59 9.47 -32.73 -36.67
N ARG A 60 8.15 -32.82 -36.47
CA ARG A 60 7.15 -32.44 -37.49
C ARG A 60 7.17 -30.93 -37.71
N ARG A 61 7.25 -30.50 -38.97
CA ARG A 61 7.16 -29.08 -39.35
C ARG A 61 5.81 -28.47 -38.94
N PRO A 62 5.75 -27.22 -38.44
CA PRO A 62 4.49 -26.56 -38.15
C PRO A 62 3.77 -26.21 -39.46
N ARG A 63 2.45 -26.42 -39.50
CA ARG A 63 1.60 -26.00 -40.62
C ARG A 63 1.49 -24.47 -40.64
N PRO A 64 1.49 -23.81 -41.81
CA PRO A 64 1.32 -22.37 -41.87
C PRO A 64 -0.09 -21.99 -41.40
N HIS A 65 -0.17 -21.00 -40.51
CA HIS A 65 -1.44 -20.43 -40.06
C HIS A 65 -2.12 -19.70 -41.23
N ARG A 66 -3.31 -20.16 -41.60
CA ARG A 66 -4.19 -19.50 -42.57
C ARG A 66 -4.79 -18.26 -41.90
N PRO A 67 -4.67 -17.05 -42.48
CA PRO A 67 -5.23 -15.86 -41.86
C PRO A 67 -6.76 -15.92 -41.89
N LEU A 68 -7.40 -15.65 -40.75
CA LEU A 68 -8.83 -15.42 -40.67
C LEU A 68 -9.16 -14.12 -41.43
N ARG A 69 -10.05 -14.22 -42.42
CA ARG A 69 -10.65 -13.04 -43.07
C ARG A 69 -11.41 -12.23 -42.03
N ALA A 70 -11.06 -10.96 -41.90
CA ALA A 70 -11.82 -9.98 -41.12
C ALA A 70 -13.19 -9.74 -41.79
N ALA A 71 -14.26 -9.73 -41.00
CA ALA A 71 -15.57 -9.26 -41.43
C ALA A 71 -15.51 -7.75 -41.73
N PRO A 72 -16.15 -7.26 -42.80
CA PRO A 72 -16.19 -5.84 -43.09
C PRO A 72 -17.28 -5.15 -42.25
N GLY A 73 -16.96 -3.96 -41.71
CA GLY A 73 -17.98 -2.96 -41.39
C GLY A 73 -18.38 -2.79 -39.92
N ALA A 74 -17.43 -2.59 -39.00
CA ALA A 74 -17.66 -1.68 -37.88
C ALA A 74 -16.81 -0.44 -38.17
N GLY A 75 -17.45 0.71 -38.37
CA GLY A 75 -16.74 1.97 -38.63
C GLY A 75 -15.61 2.16 -37.62
N ALA A 76 -14.43 2.57 -38.10
CA ALA A 76 -13.30 2.83 -37.21
C ALA A 76 -13.76 3.77 -36.10
N PRO A 77 -13.60 3.42 -34.81
CA PRO A 77 -14.01 4.29 -33.73
C PRO A 77 -13.28 5.62 -33.90
N VAL A 78 -14.04 6.69 -34.11
CA VAL A 78 -13.50 8.05 -34.16
C VAL A 78 -12.78 8.26 -32.83
N ALA A 79 -11.47 8.52 -32.89
CA ALA A 79 -10.67 8.80 -31.71
C ALA A 79 -11.30 10.01 -31.00
N ARG A 80 -11.81 9.80 -29.79
CA ARG A 80 -12.39 10.89 -28.99
C ARG A 80 -11.32 11.93 -28.69
N ASP A 81 -11.74 13.18 -28.53
CA ASP A 81 -10.84 14.25 -28.10
C ASP A 81 -10.15 13.85 -26.78
N PRO A 82 -8.81 13.94 -26.67
CA PRO A 82 -8.10 13.56 -25.46
C PRO A 82 -8.60 14.23 -24.17
N ALA A 83 -9.11 15.46 -24.23
CA ALA A 83 -9.68 16.11 -23.05
C ALA A 83 -11.02 15.45 -22.63
N GLU A 84 -11.89 15.12 -23.59
CA GLU A 84 -13.11 14.34 -23.33
C GLU A 84 -12.80 12.95 -22.74
N VAL A 85 -11.75 12.28 -23.23
CA VAL A 85 -11.29 11.00 -22.67
C VAL A 85 -10.92 11.15 -21.19
N VAL A 86 -10.16 12.19 -20.84
CA VAL A 86 -9.79 12.47 -19.43
C VAL A 86 -11.03 12.72 -18.57
N GLN A 87 -12.02 13.47 -19.07
CA GLN A 87 -13.25 13.71 -18.30
C GLN A 87 -14.06 12.43 -18.08
N ALA A 88 -14.18 11.58 -19.10
CA ALA A 88 -14.84 10.28 -18.98
C ALA A 88 -14.10 9.35 -17.98
N LEU A 89 -12.76 9.35 -18.00
CA LEU A 89 -11.97 8.58 -17.03
C LEU A 89 -12.12 9.11 -15.61
N ARG A 90 -12.24 10.43 -15.41
CA ARG A 90 -12.53 11.02 -14.10
C ARG A 90 -13.92 10.64 -13.60
N ALA A 91 -14.91 10.57 -14.49
CA ALA A 91 -16.24 10.10 -14.16
C ALA A 91 -16.20 8.63 -13.70
N GLU A 92 -15.56 7.75 -14.47
CA GLU A 92 -15.37 6.35 -14.08
C GLU A 92 -14.55 6.22 -12.77
N ALA A 93 -13.50 7.01 -12.58
CA ALA A 93 -12.72 6.99 -11.35
C ALA A 93 -13.61 7.26 -10.11
N ARG A 94 -14.53 8.23 -10.20
CA ARG A 94 -15.48 8.51 -9.13
C ARG A 94 -16.43 7.35 -8.85
N THR A 95 -16.96 6.67 -9.88
CA THR A 95 -17.83 5.49 -9.69
C THR A 95 -17.08 4.33 -9.03
N LEU A 96 -15.77 4.23 -9.28
CA LEU A 96 -14.87 3.26 -8.68
C LEU A 96 -14.41 3.60 -7.26
N GLY A 97 -14.81 4.74 -6.70
CA GLY A 97 -14.35 5.21 -5.39
C GLY A 97 -12.89 5.70 -5.38
N ILE A 98 -12.30 5.96 -6.56
CA ILE A 98 -11.02 6.65 -6.67
C ILE A 98 -11.29 8.13 -6.41
N ALA A 99 -10.74 8.65 -5.31
CA ALA A 99 -11.06 9.99 -4.85
C ALA A 99 -10.51 11.09 -5.77
N ARG A 100 -9.37 10.83 -6.41
CA ARG A 100 -8.72 11.76 -7.35
C ARG A 100 -8.07 11.00 -8.49
N LEU A 101 -8.20 11.55 -9.69
CA LEU A 101 -7.50 11.10 -10.89
C LEU A 101 -6.91 12.34 -11.58
N GLY A 102 -5.60 12.34 -11.73
CA GLY A 102 -4.85 13.40 -12.39
C GLY A 102 -3.94 12.84 -13.48
N VAL A 103 -3.53 13.68 -14.41
CA VAL A 103 -2.68 13.29 -15.54
C VAL A 103 -1.36 14.05 -15.48
N ALA A 104 -0.23 13.35 -15.55
CA ALA A 104 1.08 13.95 -15.74
C ALA A 104 1.66 13.55 -17.10
N ALA A 105 2.49 14.40 -17.70
CA ALA A 105 3.32 14.00 -18.83
C ALA A 105 4.32 12.90 -18.42
N ALA A 106 4.49 11.88 -19.28
CA ALA A 106 5.42 10.78 -19.07
C ALA A 106 6.87 11.18 -19.41
N VAL A 107 7.45 12.02 -18.56
CA VAL A 107 8.83 12.52 -18.68
C VAL A 107 9.65 12.14 -17.44
N PRO A 108 11.00 12.16 -17.51
CA PRO A 108 11.83 11.91 -16.35
C PRO A 108 11.56 12.90 -15.21
N ARG A 109 11.59 12.42 -13.96
CA ARG A 109 11.32 13.25 -12.77
C ARG A 109 12.24 12.91 -11.60
N HIS A 110 12.64 13.92 -10.83
CA HIS A 110 13.37 13.79 -9.55
C HIS A 110 14.63 12.90 -9.61
N ARG A 111 15.27 12.79 -10.78
CA ARG A 111 16.47 11.97 -11.00
C ARG A 111 17.60 12.34 -10.05
N ASP A 112 17.95 13.63 -9.98
CA ASP A 112 19.07 14.10 -9.17
C ASP A 112 18.83 13.88 -7.68
N HIS A 113 17.58 14.01 -7.23
CA HIS A 113 17.19 13.70 -5.86
C HIS A 113 17.37 12.19 -5.55
N LEU A 114 16.91 11.31 -6.45
CA LEU A 114 17.09 9.87 -6.31
C LEU A 114 18.58 9.50 -6.29
N GLU A 115 19.37 10.02 -7.23
CA GLU A 115 20.81 9.74 -7.32
C GLU A 115 21.57 10.23 -6.08
N ARG A 116 21.23 11.42 -5.57
CA ARG A 116 21.79 11.92 -4.30
C ARG A 116 21.44 10.99 -3.13
N TRP A 117 20.16 10.62 -3.01
CA TRP A 117 19.69 9.76 -1.93
C TRP A 117 20.34 8.36 -1.95
N LEU A 118 20.54 7.80 -3.15
CA LEU A 118 21.27 6.55 -3.34
C LEU A 118 22.75 6.68 -2.96
N ARG A 119 23.43 7.74 -3.42
CA ARG A 119 24.85 8.02 -3.13
C ARG A 119 25.12 8.17 -1.63
N LEU A 120 24.19 8.78 -0.91
CA LEU A 120 24.26 8.92 0.55
C LEU A 120 23.93 7.63 1.32
N GLY A 121 23.63 6.53 0.63
CA GLY A 121 23.28 5.24 1.25
C GLY A 121 21.96 5.28 2.04
N ARG A 122 21.15 6.33 1.88
CA ARG A 122 19.92 6.56 2.67
C ARG A 122 18.80 5.56 2.36
N HIS A 123 19.00 4.67 1.39
CA HIS A 123 18.12 3.56 1.06
C HIS A 123 18.31 2.32 1.95
N GLY A 124 19.35 2.30 2.79
CA GLY A 124 19.65 1.16 3.65
C GLY A 124 19.81 -0.12 2.84
N THR A 125 19.14 -1.19 3.26
CA THR A 125 19.22 -2.51 2.60
C THR A 125 18.21 -2.69 1.46
N MET A 126 17.49 -1.64 1.05
CA MET A 126 16.53 -1.71 -0.07
C MET A 126 17.27 -1.76 -1.41
N GLY A 127 17.98 -2.86 -1.69
CA GLY A 127 18.79 -3.01 -2.92
C GLY A 127 17.98 -2.83 -4.21
N TYR A 128 16.67 -3.05 -4.18
CA TYR A 128 15.78 -2.78 -5.30
C TYR A 128 15.74 -1.31 -5.73
N MET A 129 16.06 -0.38 -4.82
CA MET A 129 16.16 1.05 -5.13
C MET A 129 17.40 1.36 -5.98
N ALA A 130 18.49 0.63 -5.76
CA ALA A 130 19.78 0.84 -6.41
C ALA A 130 19.95 0.05 -7.73
N ARG A 131 19.16 -1.01 -7.98
CA ARG A 131 19.33 -1.88 -9.16
C ARG A 131 19.18 -1.16 -10.49
N GLU A 132 18.13 -0.34 -10.64
CA GLU A 132 17.78 0.30 -11.92
C GLU A 132 17.28 1.75 -11.71
N PRO A 133 18.14 2.66 -11.23
CA PRO A 133 17.74 4.05 -10.95
C PRO A 133 17.24 4.78 -12.19
N ALA A 134 17.80 4.48 -13.37
CA ALA A 134 17.37 5.07 -14.64
C ALA A 134 15.92 4.68 -15.00
N VAL A 135 15.50 3.44 -14.72
CA VAL A 135 14.12 2.99 -14.96
C VAL A 135 13.16 3.70 -14.00
N ARG A 136 13.55 3.85 -12.72
CA ARG A 136 12.78 4.60 -11.72
C ARG A 136 12.56 6.06 -12.09
N ALA A 137 13.59 6.69 -12.64
CA ALA A 137 13.57 8.10 -12.97
C ALA A 137 12.83 8.41 -14.28
N ASP A 138 12.64 7.45 -15.19
CA ASP A 138 12.02 7.67 -16.50
C ASP A 138 10.90 6.65 -16.82
N PRO A 139 9.62 7.05 -16.76
CA PRO A 139 8.49 6.16 -17.05
C PRO A 139 8.51 5.59 -18.47
N ARG A 140 9.19 6.22 -19.42
CA ARG A 140 9.29 5.75 -20.82
C ARG A 140 10.13 4.49 -20.93
N ARG A 141 10.97 4.18 -19.92
CA ARG A 141 11.72 2.92 -19.84
C ARG A 141 10.85 1.76 -19.35
N LEU A 142 9.81 2.05 -18.57
CA LEU A 142 8.82 1.05 -18.13
C LEU A 142 7.80 0.72 -19.22
N LEU A 143 7.40 1.73 -20.00
CA LEU A 143 6.52 1.58 -21.14
C LEU A 143 7.09 2.40 -22.31
N PRO A 144 7.79 1.76 -23.27
CA PRO A 144 8.28 2.44 -24.46
C PRO A 144 7.15 3.19 -25.18
N GLY A 145 7.38 4.47 -25.46
CA GLY A 145 6.39 5.35 -26.08
C GLY A 145 5.35 5.93 -25.12
N ALA A 146 5.50 5.77 -23.79
CA ALA A 146 4.61 6.42 -22.84
C ALA A 146 4.57 7.94 -23.06
N ARG A 147 3.37 8.50 -23.10
CA ARG A 147 3.11 9.94 -23.28
C ARG A 147 2.46 10.57 -22.05
N ALA A 148 1.65 9.79 -21.32
CA ALA A 148 0.99 10.24 -20.09
C ALA A 148 1.09 9.19 -18.97
N VAL A 149 0.97 9.67 -17.74
CA VAL A 149 0.85 8.89 -16.51
C VAL A 149 -0.41 9.35 -15.79
N LEU A 150 -1.45 8.53 -15.76
CA LEU A 150 -2.60 8.80 -14.92
C LEU A 150 -2.28 8.36 -13.50
N CYS A 151 -2.38 9.29 -12.55
CA CYS A 151 -2.13 9.03 -11.13
C CYS A 151 -3.46 9.03 -10.38
N CYS A 152 -3.69 8.02 -9.56
CA CYS A 152 -4.90 7.93 -8.74
C CYS A 152 -4.59 8.07 -7.25
N ALA A 153 -5.54 8.59 -6.49
CA ALA A 153 -5.50 8.59 -5.04
C ALA A 153 -6.72 7.84 -4.49
N VAL A 154 -6.47 6.79 -3.73
CA VAL A 154 -7.51 5.99 -3.06
C VAL A 154 -7.35 6.14 -1.56
N HIS A 155 -8.32 6.81 -0.92
CA HIS A 155 -8.27 7.04 0.52
C HIS A 155 -8.33 5.73 1.29
N HIS A 156 -7.58 5.63 2.38
CA HIS A 156 -7.76 4.59 3.39
C HIS A 156 -8.30 5.21 4.67
N ASP A 157 -8.69 4.37 5.62
CA ASP A 157 -9.30 4.82 6.86
C ASP A 157 -8.39 5.80 7.65
N PRO A 158 -8.90 6.98 8.05
CA PRO A 158 -8.16 7.96 8.85
C PRO A 158 -8.42 7.78 10.36
N ALA A 159 -9.02 6.68 10.82
CA ALA A 159 -9.31 6.50 12.22
C ALA A 159 -8.02 6.31 13.04
N PRO A 160 -7.94 6.91 14.24
CA PRO A 160 -6.73 6.93 15.05
C PRO A 160 -6.22 5.53 15.39
N GLU A 161 -4.94 5.46 15.68
CA GLU A 161 -4.18 4.21 15.64
C GLU A 161 -4.07 3.49 16.96
N ARG A 162 -4.24 4.23 18.07
CA ARG A 162 -3.85 3.80 19.40
C ARG A 162 -4.89 4.21 20.45
N PRO A 163 -5.63 3.25 21.01
CA PRO A 163 -5.99 3.25 22.43
C PRO A 163 -4.73 3.24 23.32
N ALA A 164 -4.81 3.93 24.46
CA ALA A 164 -3.67 4.20 25.34
C ALA A 164 -3.11 2.94 26.04
N GLY A 165 -1.78 2.89 26.22
CA GLY A 165 -1.08 1.98 27.12
C GLY A 165 0.02 1.11 26.48
N PRO A 166 0.96 0.56 27.27
CA PRO A 166 2.12 -0.19 26.75
C PRO A 166 1.78 -1.62 26.34
N GLU A 167 0.57 -2.09 26.66
CA GLU A 167 0.07 -3.44 26.37
C GLU A 167 -0.33 -3.63 24.89
N ARG A 168 -0.38 -2.53 24.12
CA ARG A 168 -0.84 -2.51 22.72
C ARG A 168 0.24 -1.91 21.81
N VAL A 169 0.24 -2.35 20.57
CA VAL A 169 1.18 -1.89 19.53
C VAL A 169 0.42 -1.31 18.34
N ALA A 170 1.07 -0.41 17.61
CA ALA A 170 0.50 0.18 16.40
C ALA A 170 0.90 -0.59 15.14
N ILE A 171 -0.04 -0.62 14.19
CA ILE A 171 0.15 -1.03 12.80
C ILE A 171 -0.30 0.16 11.95
N ALA A 172 0.48 0.57 10.95
CA ALA A 172 0.15 1.71 10.07
C ALA A 172 -1.24 1.58 9.47
N ARG A 173 -1.96 2.70 9.35
CA ARG A 173 -3.38 2.75 8.97
C ARG A 173 -3.66 2.01 7.66
N TYR A 174 -2.79 2.21 6.67
CA TYR A 174 -2.93 1.58 5.36
C TYR A 174 -2.83 0.05 5.38
N ALA A 175 -2.26 -0.54 6.44
CA ALA A 175 -1.95 -1.96 6.53
C ALA A 175 -2.98 -2.77 7.35
N ARG A 176 -4.03 -2.13 7.86
CA ARG A 176 -5.06 -2.77 8.71
C ARG A 176 -6.18 -3.44 7.94
N GLY A 177 -6.30 -3.15 6.64
CA GLY A 177 -7.32 -3.72 5.77
C GLY A 177 -6.75 -4.72 4.75
N PRO A 178 -7.54 -5.06 3.72
CA PRO A 178 -7.05 -5.79 2.56
C PRO A 178 -5.83 -5.12 1.91
N ASP A 179 -4.95 -5.94 1.36
CA ASP A 179 -3.71 -5.51 0.72
C ASP A 179 -3.97 -4.53 -0.43
N TYR A 180 -3.57 -3.27 -0.23
CA TYR A 180 -3.85 -2.19 -1.17
C TYR A 180 -3.29 -2.44 -2.56
N HIS A 181 -2.16 -3.15 -2.66
CA HIS A 181 -1.57 -3.50 -3.96
C HIS A 181 -2.60 -4.17 -4.86
N ARG A 182 -3.36 -5.11 -4.31
CA ARG A 182 -4.41 -5.84 -5.04
C ARG A 182 -5.64 -4.98 -5.29
N VAL A 183 -6.02 -4.16 -4.31
CA VAL A 183 -7.20 -3.30 -4.42
C VAL A 183 -6.98 -2.23 -5.49
N VAL A 184 -5.94 -1.42 -5.35
CA VAL A 184 -5.62 -0.32 -6.28
C VAL A 184 -5.31 -0.86 -7.67
N HIS A 185 -4.58 -1.97 -7.81
CA HIS A 185 -4.34 -2.59 -9.11
C HIS A 185 -5.63 -3.02 -9.80
N ARG A 186 -6.62 -3.57 -9.08
CA ARG A 186 -7.94 -3.88 -9.68
C ARG A 186 -8.69 -2.64 -10.12
N LEU A 187 -8.67 -1.56 -9.35
CA LEU A 187 -9.30 -0.29 -9.72
C LEU A 187 -8.65 0.29 -10.99
N LEU A 188 -7.31 0.29 -11.06
CA LEU A 188 -6.58 0.75 -12.24
C LEU A 188 -6.81 -0.11 -13.47
N ARG A 189 -6.97 -1.44 -13.34
CA ARG A 189 -7.36 -2.29 -14.49
C ARG A 189 -8.73 -1.92 -15.05
N ARG A 190 -9.68 -1.53 -14.20
CA ARG A 190 -11.01 -1.06 -14.66
C ARG A 190 -10.92 0.28 -15.37
N LEU A 191 -10.09 1.20 -14.87
CA LEU A 191 -9.79 2.45 -15.57
C LEU A 191 -9.08 2.19 -16.90
N ALA A 192 -8.11 1.28 -16.95
CA ALA A 192 -7.40 0.92 -18.16
C ALA A 192 -8.35 0.33 -19.22
N ALA A 193 -9.23 -0.59 -18.83
CA ALA A 193 -10.26 -1.11 -19.72
C ALA A 193 -11.22 -0.03 -20.25
N THR A 194 -11.45 1.03 -19.47
CA THR A 194 -12.24 2.19 -19.91
C THR A 194 -11.46 3.02 -20.91
N LEU A 195 -10.17 3.28 -20.67
CA LEU A 195 -9.30 3.95 -21.62
C LEU A 195 -9.18 3.15 -22.94
N ASP A 196 -9.06 1.83 -22.87
CA ASP A 196 -9.00 0.93 -24.04
C ASP A 196 -10.24 1.11 -24.95
N ARG A 197 -11.43 1.31 -24.35
CA ARG A 197 -12.68 1.57 -25.10
C ARG A 197 -12.75 2.99 -25.67
N LEU A 198 -12.20 3.97 -24.97
CA LEU A 198 -12.30 5.39 -25.32
C LEU A 198 -11.24 5.84 -26.35
N ALA A 199 -10.06 5.22 -26.30
CA ALA A 199 -8.91 5.57 -27.13
C ALA A 199 -8.17 4.30 -27.59
N PRO A 200 -8.76 3.50 -28.48
CA PRO A 200 -8.18 2.22 -28.89
C PRO A 200 -6.82 2.36 -29.57
N GLY A 201 -6.02 1.29 -29.56
CA GLY A 201 -4.71 1.22 -30.22
C GLY A 201 -3.53 1.76 -29.40
N HIS A 202 -3.78 2.29 -28.21
CA HIS A 202 -2.73 2.61 -27.26
C HIS A 202 -2.25 1.36 -26.49
N ARG A 203 -1.02 1.42 -25.96
CA ARG A 203 -0.53 0.52 -24.91
C ARG A 203 -0.60 1.19 -23.55
N HIS A 204 -0.75 0.39 -22.49
CA HIS A 204 -0.70 0.85 -21.10
C HIS A 204 0.01 -0.14 -20.16
N ARG A 205 0.38 0.36 -18.97
CA ARG A 205 0.97 -0.44 -17.89
C ARG A 205 0.48 0.08 -16.53
N VAL A 206 -0.14 -0.80 -15.76
CA VAL A 206 -0.54 -0.54 -14.36
C VAL A 206 0.68 -0.68 -13.44
N CYS A 207 0.86 0.28 -12.54
CA CYS A 207 1.92 0.34 -11.53
C CYS A 207 1.32 0.65 -10.15
N VAL A 208 1.71 -0.13 -9.13
CA VAL A 208 1.31 0.09 -7.73
C VAL A 208 2.43 -0.41 -6.81
N ASP A 209 3.15 0.50 -6.16
CA ASP A 209 4.27 0.40 -5.18
C ASP A 209 5.51 -0.39 -5.64
N THR A 210 5.26 -1.53 -6.28
CA THR A 210 6.24 -2.56 -6.65
C THR A 210 6.90 -2.30 -7.99
N ALA A 211 6.33 -1.43 -8.83
CA ALA A 211 6.96 -1.01 -10.08
C ALA A 211 8.09 -0.01 -9.78
N PRO A 212 9.21 -0.05 -10.53
CA PRO A 212 10.27 0.94 -10.37
C PRO A 212 9.84 2.27 -11.00
N LEU A 213 8.97 3.02 -10.32
CA LEU A 213 8.45 4.32 -10.70
C LEU A 213 8.50 5.27 -9.49
N LEU A 214 8.85 6.54 -9.69
CA LEU A 214 8.77 7.57 -8.65
C LEU A 214 7.33 8.11 -8.54
N GLU A 215 6.43 7.29 -8.02
CA GLU A 215 4.97 7.51 -7.92
C GLU A 215 4.61 8.92 -7.40
N ARG A 216 5.16 9.31 -6.25
CA ARG A 216 4.88 10.63 -5.64
C ARG A 216 5.28 11.80 -6.54
N ALA A 217 6.35 11.66 -7.34
CA ALA A 217 6.79 12.72 -8.25
C ALA A 217 5.82 12.89 -9.43
N HIS A 218 5.30 11.77 -9.97
CA HIS A 218 4.28 11.82 -11.01
C HIS A 218 2.94 12.30 -10.46
N ALA A 219 2.53 11.84 -9.28
CA ALA A 219 1.29 12.26 -8.64
C ALA A 219 1.30 13.76 -8.29
N ALA A 220 2.43 14.31 -7.84
CA ALA A 220 2.58 15.74 -7.63
C ALA A 220 2.43 16.54 -8.93
N ALA A 221 3.10 16.08 -9.99
CA ALA A 221 2.99 16.68 -11.32
C ALA A 221 1.58 16.56 -11.93
N ALA A 222 0.82 15.53 -11.56
CA ALA A 222 -0.55 15.29 -11.97
C ALA A 222 -1.59 16.07 -11.12
N GLY A 223 -1.15 16.96 -10.22
CA GLY A 223 -2.06 17.74 -9.39
C GLY A 223 -2.83 16.93 -8.34
N ILE A 224 -2.34 15.75 -7.94
CA ILE A 224 -2.95 14.98 -6.84
C ILE A 224 -2.70 15.63 -5.48
N GLY A 225 -1.55 16.27 -5.34
CA GLY A 225 -1.08 16.94 -4.13
C GLY A 225 0.31 17.52 -4.34
N TRP A 226 0.98 17.95 -3.26
CA TRP A 226 2.40 18.31 -3.27
C TRP A 226 3.19 17.34 -2.38
N ILE A 227 4.49 17.18 -2.65
CA ILE A 227 5.37 16.41 -1.75
C ILE A 227 5.68 17.31 -0.56
N GLY A 228 5.19 16.95 0.63
CA GLY A 228 5.43 17.72 1.85
C GLY A 228 6.83 17.49 2.43
N LYS A 229 7.19 18.28 3.44
CA LYS A 229 8.49 18.14 4.14
C LYS A 229 8.72 16.75 4.76
N SER A 230 7.65 16.00 5.04
CA SER A 230 7.70 14.61 5.49
C SER A 230 8.00 13.59 4.37
N THR A 231 8.15 14.04 3.12
CA THR A 231 8.26 13.23 1.89
C THR A 231 6.99 12.47 1.46
N CYS A 232 5.92 12.55 2.24
CA CYS A 232 4.59 12.10 1.83
C CYS A 232 3.97 13.06 0.80
N LEU A 233 3.08 12.54 -0.05
CA LEU A 233 2.21 13.40 -0.85
C LEU A 233 1.07 13.93 0.03
N VAL A 234 0.77 15.22 -0.05
CA VAL A 234 -0.22 15.91 0.79
C VAL A 234 -1.19 16.67 -0.10
N HIS A 235 -2.47 16.60 0.25
CA HIS A 235 -3.54 17.35 -0.40
C HIS A 235 -4.19 18.32 0.61
N PRO A 236 -4.49 19.58 0.25
CA PRO A 236 -4.85 20.59 1.23
C PRO A 236 -6.21 20.33 1.92
N ARG A 237 -7.09 19.55 1.26
CA ARG A 237 -8.43 19.17 1.77
C ARG A 237 -8.60 17.66 1.98
N ALA A 238 -7.50 16.90 2.04
CA ALA A 238 -7.57 15.46 2.28
C ALA A 238 -6.40 14.89 3.08
N GLY A 239 -5.37 15.69 3.37
CA GLY A 239 -4.20 15.22 4.10
C GLY A 239 -3.35 14.29 3.24
N SER A 240 -2.79 13.24 3.83
CA SER A 240 -1.88 12.27 3.19
C SER A 240 -2.35 10.81 3.33
N TYR A 241 -3.52 10.56 3.93
CA TYR A 241 -4.07 9.22 4.15
C TYR A 241 -4.71 8.61 2.90
N PHE A 242 -3.89 8.45 1.86
CA PHE A 242 -4.29 7.86 0.61
C PHE A 242 -3.16 7.10 -0.04
N LEU A 243 -3.57 6.13 -0.85
CA LEU A 243 -2.69 5.24 -1.59
C LEU A 243 -2.63 5.69 -3.04
N LEU A 244 -1.44 5.62 -3.60
CA LEU A 244 -1.19 5.96 -5.00
C LEU A 244 -1.26 4.72 -5.87
N GLY A 245 -1.53 4.96 -7.14
CA GLY A 245 -1.30 4.01 -8.20
C GLY A 245 -1.33 4.71 -9.55
N GLU A 246 -0.58 4.17 -10.50
CA GLU A 246 -0.30 4.82 -11.77
C GLU A 246 -0.69 3.93 -12.95
N LEU A 247 -1.24 4.55 -13.98
CA LEU A 247 -1.46 3.96 -15.28
C LEU A 247 -0.62 4.72 -16.31
N LEU A 248 0.50 4.12 -16.71
CA LEU A 248 1.30 4.64 -17.82
C LEU A 248 0.56 4.33 -19.11
N THR A 249 0.53 5.28 -20.04
CA THR A 249 -0.12 5.10 -21.33
C THR A 249 0.63 5.80 -22.46
N THR A 250 0.61 5.17 -23.63
CA THR A 250 1.06 5.78 -24.89
C THR A 250 0.03 6.76 -25.48
N CYS A 251 -1.20 6.76 -24.95
CA CYS A 251 -2.24 7.71 -25.32
C CYS A 251 -1.83 9.14 -24.89
N PRO A 252 -1.92 10.15 -25.77
CA PRO A 252 -1.52 11.52 -25.46
C PRO A 252 -2.59 12.30 -24.71
N LEU A 253 -2.79 11.97 -23.44
CA LEU A 253 -3.73 12.68 -22.58
C LEU A 253 -3.13 14.02 -22.12
N PRO A 254 -3.91 15.11 -22.11
CA PRO A 254 -3.44 16.42 -21.66
C PRO A 254 -3.08 16.38 -20.16
N PRO A 255 -1.92 16.92 -19.74
CA PRO A 255 -1.52 16.93 -18.35
C PRO A 255 -2.28 17.98 -17.53
N ASP A 256 -2.46 17.69 -16.26
CA ASP A 256 -2.98 18.62 -15.26
C ASP A 256 -1.88 19.52 -14.69
N PRO A 257 -2.24 20.71 -14.19
CA PRO A 257 -1.29 21.55 -13.48
C PRO A 257 -0.96 20.97 -12.09
N PRO A 258 0.30 21.08 -11.63
CA PRO A 258 0.68 20.70 -10.27
C PRO A 258 0.08 21.66 -9.23
N MET A 259 -0.05 21.18 -7.99
CA MET A 259 -0.44 22.02 -6.85
C MET A 259 0.77 22.71 -6.23
N ALA A 260 0.55 23.89 -5.67
CA ALA A 260 1.56 24.60 -4.88
C ALA A 260 1.86 23.87 -3.56
N ASP A 261 3.09 24.04 -3.06
CA ASP A 261 3.47 23.60 -1.72
C ASP A 261 2.82 24.50 -0.66
N HIS A 262 2.18 23.90 0.33
CA HIS A 262 1.53 24.59 1.45
C HIS A 262 2.11 24.26 2.83
N CYS A 263 3.33 23.70 2.91
CA CYS A 263 4.02 23.46 4.17
C CYS A 263 4.48 24.77 4.84
N GLY A 264 4.85 25.79 4.07
CA GLY A 264 5.33 27.08 4.61
C GLY A 264 6.46 26.91 5.63
N THR A 265 6.38 27.58 6.78
CA THR A 265 7.35 27.47 7.88
C THR A 265 7.13 26.27 8.80
N CYS A 266 6.08 25.46 8.60
CA CYS A 266 5.76 24.33 9.48
C CYS A 266 6.89 23.29 9.52
N THR A 267 7.22 22.80 10.71
CA THR A 267 8.22 21.73 10.96
C THR A 267 7.67 20.53 11.73
N ARG A 268 6.36 20.51 12.04
CA ARG A 268 5.74 19.52 12.95
C ARG A 268 6.11 18.06 12.68
N CYS A 269 6.20 17.65 11.41
CA CYS A 269 6.55 16.28 11.07
C CYS A 269 8.03 15.94 11.32
N LEU A 270 8.93 16.92 11.21
CA LEU A 270 10.34 16.78 11.57
C LEU A 270 10.45 16.64 13.09
N ASP A 271 9.80 17.55 13.82
CA ASP A 271 9.81 17.60 15.29
C ASP A 271 9.19 16.34 15.92
N ALA A 272 8.13 15.80 15.29
CA ALA A 272 7.45 14.59 15.75
C ALA A 272 8.19 13.28 15.40
N CYS A 273 9.24 13.31 14.57
CA CYS A 273 9.95 12.10 14.17
C CYS A 273 10.92 11.67 15.28
N PRO A 274 10.63 10.60 16.05
CA PRO A 274 11.40 10.28 17.26
C PRO A 274 12.84 9.82 16.98
N THR A 275 13.14 9.46 15.73
CA THR A 275 14.44 8.94 15.31
C THR A 275 15.23 9.94 14.49
N GLY A 276 14.66 11.13 14.19
CA GLY A 276 15.26 12.10 13.28
C GLY A 276 15.49 11.56 11.87
N ALA A 277 14.60 10.68 11.39
CA ALA A 277 14.70 10.12 10.03
C ALA A 277 14.46 11.18 8.95
N LEU A 278 13.65 12.20 9.25
CA LEU A 278 13.52 13.39 8.42
C LEU A 278 14.67 14.34 8.77
N VAL A 279 15.81 14.15 8.11
CA VAL A 279 17.07 14.84 8.44
C VAL A 279 17.08 16.32 8.04
N ALA A 280 16.21 16.69 7.10
CA ALA A 280 15.91 18.06 6.68
C ALA A 280 14.54 18.06 5.97
N PRO A 281 13.91 19.24 5.72
CA PRO A 281 12.74 19.32 4.86
C PRO A 281 12.94 18.57 3.53
N TYR A 282 12.01 17.68 3.19
CA TYR A 282 12.04 16.86 1.96
C TYR A 282 13.18 15.83 1.90
N GLU A 283 13.89 15.60 3.00
CA GLU A 283 15.00 14.65 3.07
C GLU A 283 14.75 13.55 4.11
N LEU A 284 14.56 12.31 3.63
CA LEU A 284 14.40 11.13 4.46
C LEU A 284 15.67 10.28 4.42
N ASP A 285 16.22 9.93 5.59
CA ASP A 285 17.14 8.82 5.77
C ASP A 285 16.36 7.57 6.19
N ALA A 286 16.15 6.62 5.27
CA ALA A 286 15.36 5.44 5.57
C ALA A 286 16.02 4.57 6.64
N ARG A 287 17.35 4.61 6.77
CA ARG A 287 18.09 3.83 7.78
C ARG A 287 17.71 4.17 9.22
N ARG A 288 17.09 5.34 9.44
CA ARG A 288 16.58 5.82 10.73
C ARG A 288 15.05 5.72 10.82
N CYS A 289 14.35 5.40 9.74
CA CYS A 289 12.90 5.44 9.68
C CYS A 289 12.29 4.17 10.31
N ILE A 290 11.36 4.36 11.25
CA ILE A 290 10.61 3.26 11.89
C ILE A 290 9.88 2.41 10.83
N SER A 291 9.31 3.05 9.81
CA SER A 291 8.63 2.33 8.72
C SER A 291 9.59 1.41 7.96
N TYR A 292 10.78 1.89 7.62
CA TYR A 292 11.83 1.08 7.00
C TYR A 292 12.27 -0.06 7.92
N TRP A 293 12.55 0.21 9.20
CA TRP A 293 12.96 -0.83 10.13
C TRP A 293 11.93 -1.94 10.24
N THR A 294 10.66 -1.57 10.40
CA THR A 294 9.58 -2.53 10.66
C THR A 294 9.13 -3.32 9.43
N ILE A 295 9.37 -2.79 8.21
CA ILE A 295 8.91 -3.40 6.96
C ILE A 295 10.06 -3.98 6.12
N GLU A 296 11.12 -3.20 5.87
CA GLU A 296 12.11 -3.52 4.84
C GLU A 296 13.43 -4.06 5.42
N HIS A 297 13.85 -3.58 6.59
CA HIS A 297 15.08 -4.06 7.25
C HIS A 297 14.87 -5.45 7.85
N ARG A 298 15.53 -6.49 7.32
CA ARG A 298 15.40 -7.88 7.81
C ARG A 298 16.39 -8.26 8.91
N GLY A 299 17.46 -7.49 9.08
CA GLY A 299 18.54 -7.75 10.03
C GLY A 299 18.20 -7.41 11.49
N PRO A 300 19.17 -7.50 12.42
CA PRO A 300 19.02 -6.96 13.77
C PRO A 300 18.77 -5.44 13.73
N LEU A 301 17.97 -4.94 14.65
CA LEU A 301 17.80 -3.49 14.81
C LEU A 301 19.07 -2.90 15.43
N PRO A 302 19.53 -1.71 14.99
CA PRO A 302 20.67 -1.06 15.61
C PRO A 302 20.33 -0.63 17.06
N PRO A 303 21.31 -0.53 17.98
CA PRO A 303 21.05 -0.25 19.40
C PRO A 303 20.28 1.06 19.68
N GLU A 304 20.47 2.06 18.83
CA GLU A 304 19.80 3.36 18.87
C GLU A 304 18.36 3.32 18.33
N ALA A 305 17.92 2.20 17.75
CA ALA A 305 16.57 2.10 17.21
C ALA A 305 15.52 2.30 18.31
N ARG A 306 14.54 3.15 18.01
CA ARG A 306 13.35 3.38 18.83
C ARG A 306 12.12 3.21 17.93
N LEU A 307 11.34 2.16 18.16
CA LEU A 307 10.11 1.87 17.41
C LEU A 307 8.91 2.64 17.95
N ALA A 308 9.00 3.21 19.15
CA ALA A 308 7.94 4.00 19.77
C ALA A 308 6.60 3.26 19.81
N GLY A 309 6.60 1.94 20.02
CA GLY A 309 5.40 1.08 20.04
C GLY A 309 4.84 0.68 18.67
N TRP A 310 5.57 0.95 17.57
CA TRP A 310 5.16 0.58 16.22
C TRP A 310 5.66 -0.80 15.80
N ALA A 311 4.73 -1.74 15.61
CA ALA A 311 5.05 -3.11 15.22
C ALA A 311 5.16 -3.28 13.68
N PHE A 312 4.45 -2.45 12.90
CA PHE A 312 4.51 -2.47 11.44
C PHE A 312 4.18 -1.09 10.85
N GLY A 313 5.09 -0.54 10.05
CA GLY A 313 4.97 0.82 9.49
C GLY A 313 5.12 1.90 10.56
N CYS A 314 4.88 3.15 10.16
CA CYS A 314 4.84 4.31 11.07
C CYS A 314 4.12 5.48 10.38
N ASP A 315 3.18 6.10 11.08
CA ASP A 315 2.42 7.26 10.58
C ASP A 315 2.69 8.54 11.39
N LEU A 316 3.61 8.56 12.37
CA LEU A 316 3.84 9.71 13.25
C LEU A 316 4.05 11.04 12.51
N CYS A 317 4.81 11.02 11.41
CA CYS A 317 5.02 12.23 10.59
C CYS A 317 3.75 12.67 9.85
N GLN A 318 2.84 11.74 9.54
CA GLN A 318 1.52 12.02 9.00
C GLN A 318 0.57 12.52 10.10
N GLU A 319 0.55 11.88 11.27
CA GLU A 319 -0.28 12.30 12.40
C GLU A 319 0.00 13.73 12.84
N ALA A 320 1.27 14.14 12.82
CA ALA A 320 1.69 15.51 13.11
C ALA A 320 1.32 16.54 12.01
N CYS A 321 1.01 16.08 10.80
CA CYS A 321 0.70 16.95 9.67
C CYS A 321 -0.66 17.65 9.86
N PRO A 322 -0.71 18.99 9.86
CA PRO A 322 -1.96 19.72 10.14
C PRO A 322 -3.05 19.49 9.07
N PHE A 323 -2.68 19.06 7.87
CA PHE A 323 -3.63 18.79 6.79
C PHE A 323 -4.42 17.48 6.99
N ASN A 324 -3.93 16.56 7.82
CA ASN A 324 -4.61 15.29 8.08
C ASN A 324 -5.89 15.43 8.92
N ARG A 325 -6.14 16.59 9.53
CA ARG A 325 -7.45 16.92 10.13
C ARG A 325 -8.59 16.97 9.09
N PHE A 326 -8.25 17.13 7.82
CA PHE A 326 -9.20 17.17 6.70
C PHE A 326 -9.33 15.82 5.99
N ALA A 327 -8.76 14.74 6.56
CA ALA A 327 -8.79 13.44 5.93
C ALA A 327 -10.23 12.90 5.87
N PRO A 328 -10.75 12.59 4.67
CA PRO A 328 -12.08 12.00 4.50
C PRO A 328 -12.09 10.50 4.83
N PRO A 329 -13.27 9.87 4.91
CA PRO A 329 -13.39 8.42 5.04
C PRO A 329 -12.65 7.67 3.93
N GLY A 330 -12.15 6.49 4.27
CA GLY A 330 -11.47 5.59 3.34
C GLY A 330 -12.42 4.89 2.37
N HIS A 331 -11.86 4.31 1.32
CA HIS A 331 -12.58 3.42 0.42
C HIS A 331 -13.10 2.18 1.20
N PRO A 332 -14.38 1.77 1.08
CA PRO A 332 -14.96 0.70 1.89
C PRO A 332 -14.20 -0.63 1.83
N VAL A 333 -13.69 -1.02 0.65
CA VAL A 333 -12.86 -2.23 0.48
C VAL A 333 -11.54 -2.19 1.26
N LEU A 334 -11.05 -1.02 1.65
CA LEU A 334 -9.84 -0.83 2.46
C LEU A 334 -10.16 -0.67 3.95
N ALA A 335 -11.40 -0.92 4.37
CA ALA A 335 -11.80 -0.81 5.77
C ALA A 335 -10.88 -1.66 6.67
N PRO A 336 -10.47 -1.11 7.83
CA PRO A 336 -9.60 -1.82 8.74
C PRO A 336 -10.33 -3.01 9.35
N ARG A 337 -9.58 -4.07 9.63
CA ARG A 337 -10.06 -5.17 10.45
C ARG A 337 -9.97 -4.76 11.93
N PRO A 338 -11.04 -4.87 12.73
CA PRO A 338 -11.04 -4.41 14.12
C PRO A 338 -9.90 -5.00 14.96
N GLU A 339 -9.54 -6.27 14.75
CA GLU A 339 -8.46 -6.95 15.46
C GLU A 339 -7.05 -6.44 15.12
N LEU A 340 -6.90 -5.64 14.05
CA LEU A 340 -5.65 -5.01 13.65
C LEU A 340 -5.56 -3.54 14.11
N VAL A 341 -6.61 -3.01 14.72
CA VAL A 341 -6.60 -1.68 15.35
C VAL A 341 -6.06 -1.82 16.77
N ALA A 342 -4.79 -1.42 16.95
CA ALA A 342 -4.04 -1.52 18.20
C ALA A 342 -4.09 -2.91 18.87
N PRO A 343 -3.64 -3.98 18.20
CA PRO A 343 -3.62 -5.32 18.77
C PRO A 343 -2.80 -5.40 20.06
N ARG A 344 -3.14 -6.35 20.94
CA ARG A 344 -2.38 -6.59 22.16
C ARG A 344 -1.01 -7.17 21.82
N LEU A 345 0.04 -6.64 22.46
CA LEU A 345 1.41 -7.07 22.25
C LEU A 345 1.58 -8.55 22.59
N ALA A 346 1.12 -8.96 23.78
CA ALA A 346 1.25 -10.34 24.26
C ALA A 346 0.59 -11.35 23.32
N GLU A 347 -0.60 -11.05 22.80
CA GLU A 347 -1.32 -11.92 21.87
C GLU A 347 -0.61 -12.07 20.51
N LEU A 348 0.09 -11.03 20.06
CA LEU A 348 0.89 -11.10 18.84
C LEU A 348 2.20 -11.83 19.06
N ALA A 349 2.85 -11.63 20.20
CA ALA A 349 4.10 -12.29 20.56
C ALA A 349 3.91 -13.80 20.73
N ALA A 350 2.77 -14.22 21.30
CA ALA A 350 2.41 -15.63 21.49
C ALA A 350 1.85 -16.32 20.23
N ALA A 351 1.68 -15.59 19.11
CA ALA A 351 1.06 -16.15 17.92
C ALA A 351 1.88 -17.33 17.35
N THR A 352 1.23 -18.43 16.99
CA THR A 352 1.84 -19.53 16.23
C THR A 352 2.03 -19.12 14.77
N ALA A 353 2.77 -19.91 13.98
CA ALA A 353 2.89 -19.64 12.54
C ALA A 353 1.53 -19.67 11.83
N ALA A 354 0.66 -20.62 12.21
CA ALA A 354 -0.69 -20.74 11.67
C ALA A 354 -1.57 -19.55 12.06
N SER A 355 -1.59 -19.15 13.34
CA SER A 355 -2.42 -18.01 13.78
C SER A 355 -1.92 -16.68 13.23
N PHE A 356 -0.60 -16.47 13.12
CA PHE A 356 -0.03 -15.32 12.43
C PHE A 356 -0.47 -15.25 10.97
N LYS A 357 -0.32 -16.37 10.23
CA LYS A 357 -0.72 -16.45 8.82
C LYS A 357 -2.21 -16.18 8.66
N GLY A 358 -3.06 -16.76 9.51
CA GLY A 358 -4.51 -16.53 9.51
C GLY A 358 -4.86 -15.06 9.74
N ARG A 359 -4.33 -14.46 10.81
CA ARG A 359 -4.59 -13.07 11.22
C ARG A 359 -4.21 -12.06 10.13
N PHE A 360 -3.03 -12.21 9.53
CA PHE A 360 -2.51 -11.24 8.57
C PHE A 360 -2.78 -11.60 7.10
N LYS A 361 -3.41 -12.75 6.81
CA LYS A 361 -3.69 -13.18 5.42
C LYS A 361 -4.37 -12.07 4.63
N GLY A 362 -3.79 -11.74 3.47
CA GLY A 362 -4.34 -10.75 2.55
C GLY A 362 -4.24 -9.31 3.03
N THR A 363 -3.37 -9.00 3.99
CA THR A 363 -2.97 -7.64 4.39
C THR A 363 -1.52 -7.36 3.96
N PRO A 364 -1.06 -6.09 3.89
CA PRO A 364 0.33 -5.78 3.57
C PRO A 364 1.33 -6.35 4.59
N VAL A 365 0.88 -6.63 5.83
CA VAL A 365 1.73 -7.10 6.95
C VAL A 365 2.45 -8.41 6.62
N VAL A 366 1.88 -9.25 5.74
CA VAL A 366 2.52 -10.51 5.33
C VAL A 366 3.89 -10.31 4.71
N ARG A 367 4.19 -9.13 4.15
CA ARG A 367 5.51 -8.79 3.58
C ARG A 367 6.62 -8.84 4.62
N ALA A 368 6.38 -8.35 5.84
CA ALA A 368 7.37 -8.43 6.93
C ALA A 368 7.53 -9.86 7.44
N GLY A 369 6.45 -10.65 7.44
CA GLY A 369 6.45 -12.02 7.93
C GLY A 369 6.61 -12.11 9.45
N LYS A 370 6.44 -13.33 9.99
CA LYS A 370 6.37 -13.55 11.45
C LYS A 370 7.66 -13.20 12.18
N ARG A 371 8.82 -13.63 11.66
CA ARG A 371 10.12 -13.43 12.31
C ARG A 371 10.41 -11.95 12.54
N GLN A 372 10.19 -11.11 11.53
CA GLN A 372 10.39 -9.67 11.63
C GLN A 372 9.38 -9.02 12.57
N MET A 373 8.10 -9.44 12.51
CA MET A 373 7.10 -8.97 13.46
C MET A 373 7.51 -9.26 14.91
N LEU A 374 7.96 -10.48 15.23
CA LEU A 374 8.41 -10.82 16.58
C LEU A 374 9.60 -9.97 17.04
N ARG A 375 10.57 -9.70 16.15
CA ARG A 375 11.67 -8.77 16.43
C ARG A 375 11.14 -7.37 16.76
N ASN A 376 10.18 -6.85 15.99
CA ASN A 376 9.60 -5.53 16.23
C ASN A 376 8.85 -5.50 17.56
N LEU A 377 8.06 -6.53 17.87
CA LEU A 377 7.32 -6.64 19.14
C LEU A 377 8.25 -6.70 20.35
N ALA A 378 9.36 -7.44 20.26
CA ALA A 378 10.36 -7.49 21.33
C ALA A 378 10.98 -6.10 21.59
N ALA A 379 11.28 -5.34 20.54
CA ALA A 379 11.77 -3.98 20.67
C ALA A 379 10.72 -3.04 21.32
N CYS A 380 9.46 -3.13 20.90
CA CYS A 380 8.36 -2.38 21.52
C CYS A 380 8.18 -2.74 23.01
N ALA A 381 8.28 -4.03 23.37
CA ALA A 381 8.17 -4.49 24.76
C ALA A 381 9.30 -3.93 25.64
N ALA A 382 10.54 -3.96 25.13
CA ALA A 382 11.69 -3.42 25.83
C ALA A 382 11.59 -1.89 26.06
N GLU A 383 10.97 -1.16 25.14
CA GLU A 383 10.67 0.27 25.32
C GLU A 383 9.58 0.50 26.37
N GLY A 384 8.50 -0.28 26.33
CA GLY A 384 7.40 -0.16 27.29
C GLY A 384 7.79 -0.45 28.74
N GLY A 385 8.74 -1.35 28.96
CA GLY A 385 9.28 -1.65 30.30
C GLY A 385 10.13 -0.51 30.87
N ARG A 386 10.85 0.24 30.03
CA ARG A 386 11.69 1.38 30.45
C ARG A 386 10.91 2.62 30.88
N ASN A 387 9.66 2.75 30.47
CA ASN A 387 8.78 3.85 30.87
C ASN A 387 7.95 3.55 32.12
N ARG A 388 8.12 2.36 32.74
CA ARG A 388 7.40 1.93 33.96
C ARG A 388 8.27 1.91 35.22
N GLY A 389 9.58 2.09 35.07
CA GLY A 389 10.51 2.36 36.17
C GLY A 389 10.93 3.82 36.14
#